data_AF-A0A7R9Z7I0-F1
#
_entry.id   AF-A0A7R9Z7I0-F1
#
_cell.length_a   1.000
_cell.length_b   1.000
_cell.length_c   1.000
_cell.angle_alpha   90.00
_cell.angle_beta   90.00
_cell.angle_gamma   90.00
#
_symmetry.space_group_name_H-M   'P 1'
#
loop_
_entity.id
_entity.type
_entity.pdbx_description
1 polymer ?
#
loop_
_entity_poly.entity_id
_entity_poly.type
_entity_poly.pdbx_seq_one_letter_code
_entity_poly.pdbx_strand_id
1 'polypeptide(L)'
;FSPATRARIHSASWGSVGVNYYSSQAREFDDYMFRNPDFLINVAAGNDGRDNAYNTVSSPATFKNGLAVGCSHGAGYDLASGQLGPSYIADFSSKGPTADGRMTPMVVAPGKYILSAGAQPTQ
;
A
#
# COMPACT_ATOMS: atom_id res chain seq x y z
N PHE A 1 26.86 -7.87 22.95
CA PHE A 1 26.21 -7.93 21.62
C PHE A 1 25.47 -6.62 21.39
N SER A 2 25.81 -5.88 20.33
CA SER A 2 25.19 -4.59 19.97
C SER A 2 23.84 -4.85 19.28
N PRO A 3 22.71 -4.26 19.74
CA PRO A 3 21.39 -4.56 19.21
C PRO A 3 21.10 -3.74 17.94
N ALA A 4 21.57 -4.24 16.79
CA ALA A 4 20.88 -3.97 15.53
C ALA A 4 19.70 -4.95 15.49
N THR A 5 18.45 -4.62 15.79
CA THR A 5 17.66 -3.47 15.33
C THR A 5 16.42 -3.32 16.20
N ARG A 6 16.16 -2.11 16.73
CA ARG A 6 14.93 -1.79 17.50
C ARG A 6 13.79 -1.29 16.60
N ALA A 7 13.66 -1.82 15.38
CA ALA A 7 12.57 -1.43 14.50
C ALA A 7 11.22 -1.76 15.17
N ARG A 8 10.27 -0.82 15.05
CA ARG A 8 8.87 -0.98 15.48
C ARG A 8 7.90 -0.78 14.31
N ILE A 9 8.44 -0.42 13.15
CA ILE A 9 7.69 -0.23 11.92
C ILE A 9 8.44 -0.94 10.81
N HIS A 10 7.72 -1.73 10.02
CA HIS A 10 8.18 -2.29 8.76
C HIS A 10 7.32 -1.76 7.63
N SER A 11 7.96 -1.28 6.56
CA SER A 11 7.27 -0.84 5.34
C SER A 11 7.67 -1.74 4.19
N ALA A 12 6.69 -2.23 3.44
CA ALA A 12 6.88 -3.17 2.34
C ALA A 12 6.08 -2.72 1.10
N SER A 13 6.76 -2.12 0.14
CA SER A 13 6.18 -1.64 -1.13
C SER A 13 6.23 -2.71 -2.22
N TRP A 14 5.71 -3.90 -1.92
CA TRP A 14 5.66 -5.05 -2.82
C TRP A 14 4.45 -5.94 -2.49
N GLY A 15 4.09 -6.83 -3.42
CA GLY A 15 2.96 -7.75 -3.23
C GLY A 15 2.81 -8.75 -4.38
N SER A 16 1.87 -9.68 -4.23
CA SER A 16 1.49 -10.69 -5.21
C SER A 16 0.22 -10.29 -5.95
N VAL A 17 0.40 -9.81 -7.18
CA VAL A 17 -0.66 -9.44 -8.13
C VAL A 17 -1.70 -10.55 -8.25
N GLY A 18 -2.99 -10.18 -8.26
CA GLY A 18 -4.11 -11.12 -8.40
C GLY A 18 -4.45 -11.95 -7.16
N VAL A 19 -3.70 -11.81 -6.06
CA VAL A 19 -3.98 -12.54 -4.80
C VAL A 19 -4.84 -11.67 -3.86
N ASN A 20 -6.14 -11.58 -4.16
CA ASN A 20 -7.10 -10.74 -3.40
C ASN A 20 -7.76 -11.46 -2.19
N TYR A 21 -7.49 -12.75 -2.00
CA TYR A 21 -7.92 -13.51 -0.82
C TYR A 21 -6.91 -13.39 0.33
N TYR A 22 -7.32 -13.81 1.53
CA TYR A 22 -6.45 -13.90 2.69
C TYR A 22 -5.44 -15.04 2.51
N SER A 23 -4.24 -14.69 2.07
CA SER A 23 -3.17 -15.63 1.73
C SER A 23 -2.40 -16.12 2.98
N SER A 24 -1.51 -17.09 2.80
CA SER A 24 -0.56 -17.49 3.84
C SER A 24 0.31 -16.32 4.30
N GLN A 25 0.74 -15.46 3.37
CA GLN A 25 1.57 -14.29 3.68
C GLN A 25 0.79 -13.24 4.49
N ALA A 26 -0.48 -12.98 4.14
CA ALA A 26 -1.35 -12.13 4.94
C ALA A 26 -1.53 -12.68 6.36
N ARG A 27 -1.64 -14.02 6.49
CA ARG A 27 -1.72 -14.71 7.79
C ARG A 27 -0.45 -14.56 8.63
N GLU A 28 0.71 -14.67 8.01
CA GLU A 28 2.00 -14.52 8.69
C GLU A 28 2.21 -13.09 9.21
N PHE A 29 1.82 -12.09 8.42
CA PHE A 29 1.86 -10.69 8.83
C PHE A 29 0.92 -10.45 10.03
N ASP A 30 -0.30 -10.98 9.95
CA ASP A 30 -1.27 -10.90 11.05
C ASP A 30 -0.78 -11.59 12.33
N ASP A 31 -0.22 -12.80 12.23
CA ASP A 31 0.31 -13.56 13.37
C ASP A 31 1.49 -12.83 14.02
N TYR A 32 2.37 -12.23 13.21
CA TYR A 32 3.50 -11.44 13.72
C TYR A 32 3.01 -10.21 14.50
N MET A 33 2.14 -9.38 13.92
CA MET A 33 1.63 -8.18 14.61
C MET A 33 0.76 -8.53 15.82
N PHE A 34 0.02 -9.64 15.77
CA PHE A 34 -0.74 -10.13 16.92
C PHE A 34 0.17 -10.50 18.10
N ARG A 35 1.31 -11.15 17.83
CA ARG A 35 2.28 -11.55 18.87
C ARG A 35 3.22 -10.42 19.30
N ASN A 36 3.32 -9.35 18.51
CA ASN A 36 4.18 -8.19 18.76
C ASN A 36 3.32 -6.92 18.69
N PRO A 37 2.52 -6.62 19.73
CA PRO A 37 1.51 -5.56 19.70
C PRO A 37 2.09 -4.14 19.55
N ASP A 38 3.41 -3.96 19.77
CA ASP A 38 4.13 -2.71 19.57
C ASP A 38 4.80 -2.59 18.19
N PHE A 39 4.47 -3.48 17.24
CA PHE A 39 5.06 -3.49 15.91
C PHE A 39 4.01 -3.27 14.80
N LEU A 40 4.23 -2.26 13.95
CA LEU A 40 3.37 -1.95 12.82
C LEU A 40 3.99 -2.41 11.50
N ILE A 41 3.23 -3.17 10.70
CA ILE A 41 3.58 -3.44 9.31
C ILE A 41 2.65 -2.64 8.39
N ASN A 42 3.23 -1.85 7.48
CA ASN A 42 2.50 -1.19 6.40
C ASN A 42 2.94 -1.71 5.04
N VAL A 43 1.98 -1.83 4.12
CA VAL A 43 2.19 -2.42 2.79
C VAL A 43 1.46 -1.63 1.72
N ALA A 44 1.97 -1.69 0.49
CA ALA A 44 1.26 -1.18 -0.67
C ALA A 44 0.02 -2.02 -0.98
N ALA A 45 -1.10 -1.39 -1.32
CA ALA A 45 -2.33 -2.10 -1.70
C ALA A 45 -2.20 -2.88 -3.03
N GLY A 46 -1.35 -2.40 -3.93
CA GLY A 46 -1.18 -2.91 -5.29
C GLY A 46 -1.47 -1.84 -6.36
N ASN A 47 -1.15 -2.17 -7.61
CA ASN A 47 -1.23 -1.27 -8.76
C ASN A 47 -2.19 -1.78 -9.87
N ASP A 48 -3.14 -2.64 -9.51
CA ASP A 48 -4.03 -3.33 -10.46
C ASP A 48 -5.41 -2.67 -10.61
N GLY A 49 -5.59 -1.45 -10.07
CA GLY A 49 -6.89 -0.78 -10.05
C GLY A 49 -7.27 -0.02 -11.32
N ARG A 50 -6.49 -0.14 -12.41
CA ARG A 50 -6.77 0.51 -13.71
C ARG A 50 -8.15 0.12 -14.24
N ASP A 51 -8.68 0.94 -15.15
CA ASP A 51 -10.02 0.76 -15.73
C ASP A 51 -11.13 0.72 -14.68
N ASN A 52 -10.89 1.39 -13.54
CA ASN A 52 -11.78 1.42 -12.39
C ASN A 52 -12.10 0.02 -11.83
N ALA A 53 -11.14 -0.91 -11.91
CA ALA A 53 -11.30 -2.27 -11.40
C ALA A 53 -11.32 -2.31 -9.86
N TYR A 54 -12.28 -3.06 -9.32
CA TYR A 54 -12.46 -3.37 -7.90
C TYR A 54 -11.97 -4.79 -7.59
N ASN A 55 -11.81 -5.12 -6.31
CA ASN A 55 -11.28 -6.41 -5.86
C ASN A 55 -9.83 -6.66 -6.32
N THR A 56 -9.04 -5.59 -6.39
CA THR A 56 -7.69 -5.59 -6.96
C THR A 56 -6.61 -5.43 -5.91
N VAL A 57 -6.95 -5.37 -4.62
CA VAL A 57 -5.95 -5.38 -3.54
C VAL A 57 -5.20 -6.71 -3.55
N SER A 58 -3.89 -6.64 -3.43
CA SER A 58 -2.97 -7.77 -3.55
C SER A 58 -2.42 -8.21 -2.19
N SER A 59 -2.12 -9.50 -2.04
CA SER A 59 -1.39 -10.00 -0.86
C SER A 59 -0.03 -9.31 -0.75
N PRO A 60 0.42 -8.91 0.45
CA PRO A 60 -0.16 -9.18 1.77
C PRO A 60 -1.17 -8.14 2.27
N ALA A 61 -1.53 -7.12 1.48
CA ALA A 61 -2.45 -6.05 1.86
C ALA A 61 -3.89 -6.49 2.15
N THR A 62 -4.17 -7.79 1.96
CA THR A 62 -5.40 -8.46 2.38
C THR A 62 -5.39 -8.88 3.85
N PHE A 63 -4.31 -8.65 4.61
CA PHE A 63 -4.24 -8.90 6.06
C PHE A 63 -5.30 -8.13 6.86
N LYS A 64 -5.37 -8.32 8.18
CA LYS A 64 -6.33 -7.62 9.06
C LYS A 64 -5.67 -6.64 10.03
N ASN A 65 -4.45 -6.94 10.47
CA ASN A 65 -3.80 -6.29 11.61
C ASN A 65 -2.77 -5.22 11.20
N GLY A 66 -2.44 -5.11 9.90
CA GLY A 66 -1.50 -4.12 9.40
C GLY A 66 -2.18 -2.91 8.77
N LEU A 67 -1.38 -2.06 8.12
CA LEU A 67 -1.86 -0.90 7.38
C LEU A 67 -1.64 -1.05 5.87
N ALA A 68 -2.71 -1.32 5.12
CA ALA A 68 -2.68 -1.30 3.66
C ALA A 68 -2.89 0.11 3.13
N VAL A 69 -1.97 0.58 2.28
CA VAL A 69 -1.92 1.97 1.78
C VAL A 69 -2.18 2.01 0.27
N GLY A 70 -3.21 2.75 -0.14
CA GLY A 70 -3.50 3.07 -1.53
C GLY A 70 -2.81 4.36 -1.99
N CYS A 71 -2.93 4.67 -3.28
CA CYS A 71 -2.23 5.78 -3.91
C CYS A 71 -3.21 6.87 -4.37
N SER A 72 -2.99 8.11 -3.94
CA SER A 72 -3.55 9.30 -4.58
C SER A 72 -2.54 9.95 -5.53
N HIS A 73 -3.00 10.93 -6.30
CA HIS A 73 -2.11 11.80 -7.05
C HIS A 73 -1.15 12.55 -6.13
N GLY A 74 -0.05 13.05 -6.70
CA GLY A 74 0.90 13.93 -6.01
C GLY A 74 0.25 15.23 -5.54
N ALA A 75 1.07 16.11 -4.98
CA ALA A 75 0.64 17.44 -4.53
C ALA A 75 1.72 18.48 -4.81
N GLY A 76 1.32 19.75 -4.92
CA GLY A 76 2.25 20.85 -5.10
C GLY A 76 3.08 20.73 -6.39
N TYR A 77 4.40 20.91 -6.27
CA TYR A 77 5.35 20.88 -7.39
C TYR A 77 5.50 19.50 -8.05
N ASP A 78 5.05 18.44 -7.37
CA ASP A 78 5.09 17.06 -7.87
C ASP A 78 3.87 16.70 -8.74
N LEU A 79 2.99 17.68 -9.04
CA LEU A 79 1.83 17.47 -9.92
C LEU A 79 2.25 17.46 -11.39
N ALA A 80 2.15 16.29 -12.03
CA ALA A 80 2.27 16.17 -13.47
C ALA A 80 1.02 16.69 -14.20
N SER A 81 1.19 17.06 -15.48
CA SER A 81 0.08 17.49 -16.33
C SER A 81 -1.06 16.45 -16.33
N GLY A 82 -2.28 16.91 -16.07
CA GLY A 82 -3.48 16.05 -15.96
C GLY A 82 -3.73 15.46 -14.58
N GLN A 83 -2.89 15.69 -13.57
CA GLN A 83 -3.20 15.34 -12.19
C GLN A 83 -4.02 16.42 -11.48
N LEU A 84 -4.98 15.96 -10.67
CA LEU A 84 -5.96 16.80 -9.99
C LEU A 84 -5.70 17.02 -8.49
N GLY A 85 -4.54 16.58 -7.98
CA GLY A 85 -4.18 16.74 -6.57
C GLY A 85 -4.50 15.54 -5.68
N PRO A 86 -4.06 15.57 -4.41
CA PRO A 86 -4.06 14.43 -3.50
C PRO A 86 -5.46 13.95 -3.09
N SER A 87 -6.51 14.73 -3.40
CA SER A 87 -7.91 14.32 -3.24
C SER A 87 -8.38 13.32 -4.31
N TYR A 88 -7.57 13.07 -5.35
CA TYR A 88 -7.90 12.15 -6.43
C TYR A 88 -7.04 10.89 -6.35
N ILE A 89 -7.71 9.73 -6.39
CA ILE A 89 -7.07 8.41 -6.39
C ILE A 89 -6.36 8.19 -7.72
N ALA A 90 -5.12 7.69 -7.66
CA ALA A 90 -4.38 7.29 -8.84
C ALA A 90 -5.13 6.14 -9.55
N ASP A 91 -5.25 6.22 -10.88
CA ASP A 91 -5.96 5.26 -11.71
C ASP A 91 -5.55 3.81 -11.41
N PHE A 92 -4.24 3.56 -11.28
CA PHE A 92 -3.70 2.24 -10.99
C PHE A 92 -3.86 1.79 -9.54
N SER A 93 -4.17 2.67 -8.58
CA SER A 93 -4.28 2.27 -7.18
C SER A 93 -5.29 1.13 -7.03
N SER A 94 -4.84 -0.01 -6.52
CA SER A 94 -5.72 -1.15 -6.22
C SER A 94 -6.84 -0.74 -5.28
N LYS A 95 -8.02 -1.30 -5.50
CA LYS A 95 -9.28 -0.97 -4.82
C LYS A 95 -9.86 -2.23 -4.20
N GLY A 96 -10.44 -2.08 -3.02
CA GLY A 96 -11.16 -3.15 -2.37
C GLY A 96 -12.46 -3.52 -3.07
N PRO A 97 -13.29 -4.36 -2.42
CA PRO A 97 -12.98 -5.05 -1.16
C PRO A 97 -11.94 -6.17 -1.33
N THR A 98 -11.53 -6.82 -0.24
CA THR A 98 -10.90 -8.15 -0.33
C THR A 98 -11.91 -9.19 -0.81
N ALA A 99 -11.45 -10.39 -1.16
CA ALA A 99 -12.32 -11.47 -1.63
C ALA A 99 -13.37 -11.89 -0.58
N ASP A 100 -13.06 -11.72 0.71
CA ASP A 100 -13.97 -11.96 1.85
C ASP A 100 -14.78 -10.72 2.26
N GLY A 101 -14.76 -9.65 1.47
CA GLY A 101 -15.62 -8.48 1.65
C GLY A 101 -15.12 -7.41 2.62
N ARG A 102 -13.91 -7.54 3.16
CA ARG A 102 -13.33 -6.50 4.04
C ARG A 102 -12.92 -5.27 3.23
N MET A 103 -13.02 -4.11 3.88
CA MET A 103 -12.61 -2.83 3.31
C MET A 103 -11.09 -2.66 3.42
N THR A 104 -10.43 -2.49 2.28
CA THR A 104 -9.00 -2.17 2.14
C THR A 104 -8.78 -1.55 0.74
N PRO A 105 -7.79 -0.68 0.47
CA PRO A 105 -6.85 -0.09 1.43
C PRO A 105 -7.54 0.73 2.53
N MET A 106 -6.89 0.82 3.69
CA MET A 106 -7.45 1.49 4.87
C MET A 106 -7.23 3.00 4.80
N VAL A 107 -6.11 3.43 4.21
CA VAL A 107 -5.74 4.83 4.00
C VAL A 107 -5.14 5.01 2.61
N VAL A 108 -5.09 6.26 2.16
CA VAL A 108 -4.45 6.65 0.91
C VAL A 108 -3.43 7.74 1.17
N ALA A 109 -2.35 7.74 0.41
CA ALA A 109 -1.30 8.76 0.46
C ALA A 109 -0.87 9.16 -0.95
N PRO A 110 -0.31 10.37 -1.15
CA PRO A 110 0.28 10.75 -2.44
C PRO A 110 1.36 9.75 -2.86
N GLY A 111 1.22 9.20 -4.07
CA GLY A 111 2.17 8.18 -4.58
C GLY A 111 2.41 8.22 -6.09
N LYS A 112 1.68 9.05 -6.84
CA LYS A 112 1.87 9.20 -8.29
C LYS A 112 2.71 10.44 -8.58
N TYR A 113 3.90 10.22 -9.14
CA TYR A 113 4.96 11.21 -9.43
C TYR A 113 5.60 11.83 -8.18
N ILE A 114 6.10 11.00 -7.26
CA ILE A 114 6.81 11.48 -6.06
C ILE A 114 8.28 11.73 -6.37
N LEU A 115 8.76 12.94 -6.08
CA LEU A 115 10.20 13.22 -6.10
C LEU A 115 10.87 12.58 -4.87
N SER A 116 11.84 11.71 -5.12
CA SER A 116 12.60 11.02 -4.06
C SER A 116 14.06 10.84 -4.45
N ALA A 117 14.85 10.18 -3.62
CA ALA A 117 16.26 9.91 -3.90
C ALA A 117 16.42 9.16 -5.23
N GLY A 118 17.19 9.72 -6.16
CA GLY A 118 17.45 9.14 -7.49
C GLY A 118 16.38 9.44 -8.55
N ALA A 119 15.33 10.20 -8.23
CA ALA A 119 14.36 10.65 -9.23
C ALA A 119 14.98 11.69 -10.17
N GLN A 120 14.56 11.68 -11.45
CA GLN A 120 14.89 12.71 -12.42
C GLN A 120 13.74 13.71 -12.50
N PRO A 121 13.87 14.94 -11.94
CA PRO A 121 12.75 15.89 -11.85
C PRO A 121 12.31 16.49 -13.19
N THR A 122 12.99 16.16 -14.29
CA THR A 122 12.89 16.86 -15.58
C THR A 122 12.73 15.92 -16.79
N GLN A 123 12.25 14.68 -16.58
CA GLN A 123 11.92 13.77 -17.69
C GLN A 123 10.41 13.72 -17.96
#